data_AF-A0A847DDB5-F1
#
_entry.id   AF-A0A847DDB5-F1
#
_cell.length_a   1.000
_cell.length_b   1.000
_cell.length_c   1.000
_cell.angle_alpha   90.00
_cell.angle_beta   90.00
_cell.angle_gamma   90.00
#
_symmetry.space_group_name_H-M   'P 1'
#
loop_
_entity.id
_entity.type
_entity.pdbx_description
1 polymer ?
#
loop_
_entity_poly.entity_id
_entity_poly.type
_entity_poly.pdbx_seq_one_letter_code
_entity_poly.pdbx_strand_id
1 'polypeptide(L)'
;MENMSQNRSRFQNEKRRQPRLKVQIWAVELNENSRYYHILSNLSVGGFFIEKELPFSVGSIINFEMELDGEIISFKGKVIDNYVSADSNRPGAGVQFVDLDEKEKAKLNAYLNKLEK
;
A
#
# COMPACT_ATOMS: atom_id res chain seq x y z
N MET A 1 -33.02 -11.29 19.09
CA MET A 1 -32.69 -11.97 17.82
C MET A 1 -32.52 -10.90 16.75
N GLU A 2 -31.36 -10.24 16.69
CA GLU A 2 -31.06 -9.24 15.66
C GLU A 2 -29.57 -8.92 15.76
N ASN A 3 -28.78 -9.49 14.84
CA ASN A 3 -27.45 -9.02 14.39
C ASN A 3 -26.74 -10.09 13.56
N MET A 4 -27.48 -10.80 12.70
CA MET A 4 -26.90 -11.72 11.71
C MET A 4 -26.92 -11.13 10.28
N SER A 5 -27.56 -9.98 10.07
CA SER A 5 -27.73 -9.35 8.76
C SER A 5 -26.60 -8.40 8.35
N GLN A 6 -25.90 -7.77 9.30
CA GLN A 6 -24.83 -6.81 8.96
C GLN A 6 -23.51 -7.47 8.54
N ASN A 7 -23.29 -8.75 8.89
CA ASN A 7 -22.03 -9.43 8.56
C ASN A 7 -22.01 -9.99 7.13
N ARG A 8 -23.16 -10.10 6.45
CA ARG A 8 -23.25 -10.68 5.09
C ARG A 8 -22.86 -9.70 3.97
N SER A 9 -22.96 -8.39 4.16
CA SER A 9 -22.69 -7.42 3.09
C SER A 9 -21.21 -7.08 2.90
N ARG A 10 -20.36 -7.23 3.94
CA ARG A 10 -18.91 -6.97 3.84
C ARG A 10 -18.16 -7.98 2.95
N PHE A 11 -18.63 -9.23 2.89
CA PHE A 11 -17.97 -10.27 2.08
C PHE A 11 -18.44 -10.31 0.61
N GLN A 12 -19.54 -9.64 0.26
CA GLN A 12 -20.10 -9.68 -1.09
C GLN A 12 -19.41 -8.74 -2.10
N ASN A 13 -18.41 -7.97 -1.69
CA ASN A 13 -17.73 -7.00 -2.55
C ASN A 13 -16.20 -7.00 -2.40
N GLU A 14 -15.60 -8.13 -2.02
CA GLU A 14 -14.15 -8.28 -2.09
C GLU A 14 -13.73 -8.38 -3.57
N LYS A 15 -13.31 -7.23 -4.11
CA LYS A 15 -12.85 -7.10 -5.50
C LYS A 15 -11.36 -7.45 -5.65
N ARG A 16 -10.61 -7.56 -4.55
CA ARG A 16 -9.18 -7.84 -4.61
C ARG A 16 -8.94 -9.30 -4.98
N ARG A 17 -8.10 -9.49 -5.99
CA ARG A 17 -7.71 -10.82 -6.47
C ARG A 17 -6.54 -11.41 -5.70
N GLN A 18 -5.84 -10.61 -4.90
CA GLN A 18 -4.68 -11.02 -4.11
C GLN A 18 -4.70 -10.36 -2.72
N PRO A 19 -4.19 -11.08 -1.69
CA PRO A 19 -4.14 -10.58 -0.33
C PRO A 19 -3.17 -9.41 -0.19
N ARG A 20 -3.41 -8.57 0.82
CA ARG A 20 -2.44 -7.57 1.28
C ARG A 20 -1.70 -8.18 2.46
N LEU A 21 -0.39 -8.27 2.35
CA LEU A 21 0.46 -8.76 3.43
C LEU A 21 0.71 -7.60 4.40
N LYS A 22 0.56 -7.87 5.69
CA LYS A 22 0.91 -6.89 6.73
C LYS A 22 2.41 -6.71 6.74
N VAL A 23 2.87 -5.47 6.67
CA VAL A 23 4.28 -5.11 6.69
C VAL A 23 4.48 -3.89 7.59
N GLN A 24 5.73 -3.62 7.94
CA GLN A 24 6.12 -2.36 8.55
C GLN A 24 7.43 -1.92 7.90
N ILE A 25 7.31 -1.32 6.71
CA ILE A 25 8.45 -0.88 5.91
C ILE A 25 8.42 0.62 5.71
N TRP A 26 9.60 1.22 5.60
CA TRP A 26 9.73 2.63 5.25
C TRP A 26 9.62 2.82 3.74
N ALA A 27 8.81 3.78 3.33
CA ALA A 27 8.88 4.36 1.99
C ALA A 27 9.28 5.83 2.09
N VAL A 28 10.00 6.29 1.08
CA VAL A 28 10.45 7.66 0.94
C VAL A 28 9.73 8.26 -0.25
N GLU A 29 8.84 9.21 0.00
CA GLU A 29 8.31 10.09 -1.03
C GLU A 29 9.41 11.05 -1.49
N LEU A 30 9.60 11.12 -2.81
CA LEU A 30 10.59 11.96 -3.47
C LEU A 30 9.90 13.13 -4.17
N ASN A 31 10.24 14.34 -3.72
CA ASN A 31 9.93 15.60 -4.39
C ASN A 31 11.24 16.32 -4.74
N GLU A 32 11.18 17.31 -5.63
CA GLU A 32 12.38 17.97 -6.21
C GLU A 32 13.44 18.37 -5.17
N ASN A 33 13.02 18.87 -4.01
CA ASN A 33 13.90 19.38 -2.96
C ASN A 33 13.67 18.75 -1.57
N SER A 34 12.86 17.69 -1.48
CA SER A 34 12.47 17.15 -0.17
C SER A 34 12.18 15.66 -0.22
N ARG A 35 12.50 15.00 0.90
CA ARG A 35 12.19 13.58 1.14
C ARG A 35 11.24 13.47 2.32
N TYR A 36 10.13 12.76 2.15
CA TYR A 36 9.18 12.49 3.23
C TYR A 36 9.13 11.00 3.53
N TYR A 37 9.37 10.63 4.79
CA TYR A 37 9.40 9.24 5.23
C TYR A 37 8.02 8.81 5.72
N HIS A 38 7.58 7.65 5.26
CA HIS A 38 6.26 7.11 5.51
C HIS A 38 6.36 5.64 5.94
N ILE A 39 5.46 5.21 6.82
CA ILE A 39 5.32 3.80 7.19
C ILE A 39 4.26 3.16 6.32
N LEU A 40 4.59 2.03 5.71
CA LEU A 40 3.64 1.17 5.01
C LEU A 40 3.16 0.09 5.97
N SER A 41 1.84 -0.02 6.16
CA SER A 41 1.25 -1.03 7.05
C SER A 41 0.73 -2.27 6.32
N ASN A 42 0.56 -2.19 5.00
CA ASN A 42 0.34 -3.35 4.15
C ASN A 42 0.90 -3.14 2.74
N LEU A 43 1.17 -4.26 2.07
CA LEU A 43 1.73 -4.31 0.71
C LEU A 43 1.10 -5.49 -0.05
N SER A 44 0.88 -5.29 -1.35
CA SER A 44 0.41 -6.29 -2.30
C SER A 44 1.07 -6.03 -3.66
N VAL A 45 0.88 -6.90 -4.65
CA VAL A 45 1.43 -6.66 -6.00
C VAL A 45 0.88 -5.41 -6.67
N GLY A 46 -0.31 -4.95 -6.28
CA GLY A 46 -1.02 -3.85 -6.93
C GLY A 46 -0.87 -2.51 -6.21
N GLY A 47 -0.40 -2.51 -4.98
CA GLY A 47 -0.30 -1.30 -4.18
C GLY A 47 -0.12 -1.56 -2.69
N PHE A 48 -0.19 -0.50 -1.91
CA PHE A 48 0.15 -0.47 -0.50
C PHE A 48 -0.69 0.57 0.25
N PHE A 49 -0.59 0.57 1.58
CA PHE A 49 -1.20 1.57 2.43
C PHE A 49 -0.13 2.32 3.22
N ILE A 50 -0.12 3.65 3.11
CA ILE A 50 0.72 4.55 3.91
C ILE A 50 -0.05 4.98 5.15
N GLU A 51 0.54 4.87 6.34
CA GLU A 51 0.03 5.50 7.57
C GLU A 51 0.39 6.98 7.60
N LYS A 52 -0.62 7.86 7.72
CA LYS A 52 -0.44 9.31 7.78
C LYS A 52 -1.68 10.01 8.33
N GLU A 53 -1.47 10.93 9.26
CA GLU A 53 -2.54 11.75 9.84
C GLU A 53 -3.11 12.76 8.84
N LEU A 54 -2.23 13.46 8.10
CA LEU A 54 -2.65 14.43 7.10
C LEU A 54 -3.00 13.72 5.78
N PRO A 55 -4.18 13.97 5.20
CA PRO A 55 -4.61 13.30 3.98
C PRO A 55 -3.74 13.69 2.79
N PHE A 56 -3.55 12.75 1.87
CA PHE A 56 -3.00 13.02 0.55
C PHE A 56 -4.09 13.51 -0.41
N SER A 57 -3.69 14.27 -1.43
CA SER A 57 -4.59 14.60 -2.54
C SER A 57 -4.92 13.35 -3.36
N VAL A 58 -6.18 12.90 -3.35
CA VAL A 58 -6.62 11.75 -4.15
C VAL A 58 -6.39 12.01 -5.64
N GLY A 59 -5.87 11.00 -6.33
CA GLY A 59 -5.53 11.05 -7.74
C GLY A 59 -4.11 11.54 -8.05
N SER A 60 -3.39 12.10 -7.05
CA SER A 60 -2.00 12.51 -7.24
C SER A 60 -1.09 11.32 -7.55
N ILE A 61 -0.07 11.56 -8.37
CA ILE A 61 0.99 10.61 -8.66
C ILE A 61 2.25 11.10 -7.94
N ILE A 62 2.81 10.25 -7.10
CA ILE A 62 3.95 10.56 -6.24
C ILE A 62 5.07 9.56 -6.56
N ASN A 63 6.31 10.04 -6.58
CA ASN A 63 7.48 9.17 -6.72
C ASN A 63 7.88 8.64 -5.34
N PHE A 64 8.15 7.34 -5.25
CA PHE A 64 8.56 6.69 -4.03
C PHE A 64 9.81 5.85 -4.24
N GLU A 65 10.56 5.69 -3.15
CA GLU A 65 11.54 4.62 -2.96
C GLU A 65 11.15 3.80 -1.74
N MET A 66 11.36 2.48 -1.78
CA MET A 66 11.37 1.66 -0.56
C MET A 66 12.44 0.57 -0.66
N GLU A 67 12.94 0.14 0.49
CA GLU A 67 13.90 -0.95 0.59
C GLU A 67 13.16 -2.27 0.87
N LEU A 68 13.36 -3.26 0.00
CA LEU A 68 12.87 -4.63 0.16
C LEU A 68 14.06 -5.58 0.16
N ASP A 69 14.30 -6.27 1.28
CA ASP A 69 15.41 -7.23 1.43
C ASP A 69 16.80 -6.70 1.02
N GLY A 70 17.10 -5.43 1.36
CA GLY A 70 18.38 -4.81 1.00
C GLY A 70 18.45 -4.26 -0.43
N GLU A 71 17.37 -4.38 -1.21
CA GLU A 71 17.28 -3.78 -2.54
C GLU A 71 16.33 -2.58 -2.54
N ILE A 72 16.79 -1.45 -3.07
CA ILE A 72 15.93 -0.29 -3.30
C ILE A 72 15.10 -0.54 -4.55
N ILE A 73 13.81 -0.24 -4.43
CA ILE A 73 12.88 -0.17 -5.55
C ILE A 73 12.33 1.25 -5.67
N SER A 74 12.32 1.78 -6.89
CA SER A 74 11.80 3.12 -7.21
C SER A 74 10.56 2.98 -8.06
N PHE A 75 9.48 3.69 -7.72
CA PHE A 75 8.22 3.57 -8.43
C PHE A 75 7.34 4.81 -8.31
N LYS A 76 6.32 4.88 -9.16
CA LYS A 76 5.23 5.85 -9.04
C LYS A 76 4.03 5.22 -8.33
N GLY A 77 3.43 5.97 -7.42
CA GLY A 77 2.21 5.60 -6.73
C GLY A 77 1.10 6.61 -6.98
N LYS A 78 -0.08 6.13 -7.38
CA LYS A 78 -1.29 6.95 -7.47
C LYS A 78 -2.10 6.82 -6.18
N VAL A 79 -2.40 7.94 -5.53
CA VAL A 79 -3.29 7.95 -4.37
C VAL A 79 -4.71 7.65 -4.83
N ILE A 80 -5.31 6.58 -4.29
CA ILE A 80 -6.66 6.15 -4.67
C ILE A 80 -7.70 6.60 -3.65
N ASP A 81 -7.35 6.63 -2.37
CA ASP A 81 -8.28 6.99 -1.30
C ASP A 81 -7.54 7.34 0.01
N ASN A 82 -8.20 8.08 0.91
CA ASN A 82 -7.76 8.30 2.28
C ASN A 82 -8.76 7.67 3.25
N TYR A 83 -8.31 6.76 4.11
CA TYR A 83 -9.18 6.03 5.03
C TYR A 83 -8.42 5.55 6.27
N VAL A 84 -9.16 5.14 7.30
CA VAL A 84 -8.58 4.45 8.46
C VAL A 84 -8.38 2.98 8.11
N SER A 85 -7.13 2.51 8.16
CA SER A 85 -6.78 1.13 7.86
C SER A 85 -7.50 0.19 8.83
N ALA A 86 -8.19 -0.84 8.31
CA ALA A 86 -8.76 -1.88 9.15
C ALA A 86 -7.68 -2.75 9.81
N ASP A 87 -6.48 -2.80 9.22
CA ASP A 87 -5.37 -3.63 9.70
C ASP A 87 -4.60 -3.01 10.87
N SER A 88 -4.43 -1.68 10.84
CA SER A 88 -3.64 -0.93 11.84
C SER A 88 -4.44 0.08 12.65
N ASN A 89 -5.71 0.32 12.31
CA ASN A 89 -6.58 1.32 12.91
C ASN A 89 -5.98 2.74 12.92
N ARG A 90 -5.11 3.04 11.95
CA ARG A 90 -4.53 4.38 11.76
C ARG A 90 -5.06 5.04 10.48
N PRO A 91 -5.22 6.37 10.45
CA PRO A 91 -5.50 7.09 9.22
C PRO A 91 -4.32 6.98 8.25
N GLY A 92 -4.62 7.15 6.98
CA GLY A 92 -3.63 7.06 5.93
C GLY A 92 -4.24 7.01 4.54
N ALA A 93 -3.45 6.54 3.58
CA ALA A 93 -3.84 6.51 2.18
C ALA A 93 -3.58 5.15 1.52
N GLY A 94 -4.55 4.70 0.72
CA GLY A 94 -4.36 3.61 -0.22
C GLY A 94 -3.69 4.12 -1.49
N VAL A 95 -2.56 3.51 -1.86
CA VAL A 95 -1.77 3.90 -3.03
C VAL A 95 -1.67 2.71 -3.99
N GLN A 96 -1.92 2.96 -5.27
CA GLN A 96 -1.78 1.97 -6.34
C GLN A 96 -0.48 2.21 -7.09
N PHE A 97 0.26 1.15 -7.41
CA PHE A 97 1.43 1.27 -8.27
C PHE A 97 1.05 1.74 -9.68
N VAL A 98 1.86 2.62 -10.26
CA VAL A 98 1.75 3.12 -11.62
C VAL A 98 3.01 2.74 -12.38
N ASP A 99 2.84 2.02 -13.49
CA ASP A 99 3.91 1.66 -14.43
C ASP A 99 5.17 1.09 -13.74
N LEU A 100 4.98 0.15 -12.80
CA LEU A 100 6.08 -0.57 -12.19
C LEU A 100 6.81 -1.36 -13.29
N ASP A 101 8.09 -1.07 -13.53
CA ASP A 101 8.85 -1.78 -14.55
C ASP A 101 9.02 -3.26 -14.16
N GLU A 102 9.33 -4.11 -15.15
CA GLU A 102 9.41 -5.56 -14.93
C GLU A 102 10.53 -5.96 -13.95
N LYS A 103 11.58 -5.15 -13.82
CA LYS A 103 12.67 -5.40 -12.86
C LYS A 103 12.19 -5.14 -11.44
N GLU A 104 11.60 -3.98 -11.17
CA GLU A 104 11.08 -3.62 -9.85
C GLU A 104 9.89 -4.52 -9.45
N LYS A 105 9.09 -4.94 -10.44
CA LYS A 105 8.01 -5.92 -10.24
C LYS A 105 8.53 -7.30 -9.86
N ALA A 106 9.64 -7.74 -10.44
CA ALA A 106 10.28 -8.99 -10.06
C ALA A 106 10.76 -8.96 -8.61
N LYS A 107 11.38 -7.85 -8.18
CA LYS A 107 11.81 -7.66 -6.78
C LYS A 107 10.65 -7.65 -5.81
N LEU A 108 9.59 -6.89 -6.12
CA LEU A 108 8.37 -6.84 -5.31
C LEU A 108 7.75 -8.23 -5.16
N ASN A 109 7.60 -8.97 -6.26
CA ASN A 109 7.06 -10.34 -6.22
C ASN A 109 7.95 -11.28 -5.42
N ALA A 110 9.27 -11.19 -5.56
CA ALA A 110 10.21 -12.01 -4.79
C ALA A 110 10.09 -11.75 -3.29
N TYR A 111 9.95 -10.48 -2.89
CA TYR A 111 9.72 -10.09 -1.50
C TYR A 111 8.38 -10.64 -0.96
N LEU A 112 7.28 -10.41 -1.70
CA LEU A 112 5.95 -10.87 -1.28
C LEU A 112 5.89 -12.40 -1.14
N ASN A 113 6.50 -13.15 -2.07
CA ASN A 113 6.56 -14.61 -2.01
C ASN A 113 7.33 -15.15 -0.80
N LYS A 114 8.26 -14.38 -0.22
CA LYS A 114 8.94 -14.76 1.02
C LYS A 114 8.05 -14.53 2.25
N LEU A 115 7.21 -13.50 2.23
CA LEU A 115 6.29 -13.18 3.32
C LEU A 115 5.07 -14.09 3.38
N GLU A 116 4.67 -14.72 2.27
CA GLU A 116 3.57 -15.70 2.25
C GLU A 116 3.93 -17.07 2.84
N LYS A 117 5.22 -17.34 3.09
CA LYS A 117 5.73 -18.60 3.65
C LYS A 117 5.87 -18.53 5.17
#